data_AF-A0A534VJE2-F1
#
_entry.id   AF-A0A534VJE2-F1
#
_cell.length_a   1.000
_cell.length_b   1.000
_cell.length_c   1.000
_cell.angle_alpha   90.00
_cell.angle_beta   90.00
_cell.angle_gamma   90.00
#
_symmetry.space_group_name_H-M   'P 1'
#
loop_
_entity.id
_entity.type
_entity.pdbx_description
1 polymer ?
#
loop_
_entity_poly.entity_id
_entity_poly.type
_entity_poly.pdbx_seq_one_letter_code
_entity_poly.pdbx_strand_id
1 'polypeptide(L)'
;MDEMVHQTDQLINFTREVNRRIADSGISGVEGMVALYDQLRGALAKVTPQELEWAQGEVTRVLETLRRLSEELAHLAALKAVLDKGH
;
A
#
# COMPACT_ATOMS: atom_id res chain seq x y z
N MET A 1 51.12 -13.15 7.66
CA MET A 1 50.11 -14.21 7.87
C MET A 1 49.02 -13.72 8.80
N ASP A 2 49.36 -13.11 9.95
CA ASP A 2 48.40 -12.52 10.89
C ASP A 2 47.45 -11.47 10.28
N GLU A 3 47.92 -10.65 9.35
CA GLU A 3 47.09 -9.59 8.75
C GLU A 3 45.96 -10.15 7.86
N MET A 4 46.22 -11.23 7.11
CA MET A 4 45.20 -11.90 6.31
C MET A 4 44.17 -12.64 7.18
N VAL A 5 44.62 -13.22 8.29
CA VAL A 5 43.72 -13.86 9.27
C VAL A 5 42.82 -12.79 9.89
N HIS A 6 43.40 -11.66 10.30
CA HIS A 6 42.64 -10.55 10.88
C HIS A 6 41.61 -9.95 9.91
N GLN A 7 41.97 -9.73 8.64
CA GLN A 7 41.05 -9.25 7.61
C GLN A 7 39.90 -10.24 7.36
N THR A 8 40.20 -11.54 7.39
CA THR A 8 39.20 -12.60 7.22
C THR A 8 38.20 -12.61 8.39
N ASP A 9 38.69 -12.47 9.62
CA ASP A 9 37.84 -12.38 10.83
C ASP A 9 36.92 -11.15 10.80
N GLN A 10 37.42 -10.00 10.35
CA GLN A 10 36.62 -8.79 10.19
C GLN A 10 35.48 -9.00 9.19
N LEU A 11 35.77 -9.62 8.04
CA LEU A 11 34.78 -9.95 7.01
C LEU A 11 33.70 -10.92 7.52
N ILE A 12 34.10 -11.93 8.28
CA ILE A 12 33.18 -12.89 8.89
C ILE A 12 32.25 -12.18 9.90
N ASN A 13 32.82 -11.36 10.78
CA ASN A 13 32.05 -10.62 11.79
C ASN A 13 31.07 -9.64 11.14
N PHE A 14 31.51 -8.92 10.12
CA PHE A 14 30.65 -8.05 9.33
C PHE A 14 29.48 -8.82 8.69
N THR A 15 29.77 -9.97 8.06
CA THR A 15 28.73 -10.80 7.42
C THR A 15 27.72 -11.32 8.44
N ARG A 16 28.16 -11.73 9.63
CA ARG A 16 27.25 -12.14 10.72
C ARG A 16 26.37 -11.00 11.19
N GLU A 17 26.95 -9.81 11.38
CA GLU A 17 26.19 -8.64 11.84
C GLU A 17 25.16 -8.18 10.80
N VAL A 18 25.52 -8.22 9.51
CA VAL A 18 24.58 -7.96 8.41
C VAL A 18 23.42 -8.97 8.44
N ASN A 19 23.71 -10.26 8.53
CA ASN A 19 22.66 -11.28 8.60
C ASN A 19 21.79 -11.14 9.85
N ARG A 20 22.37 -10.77 11.00
CA ARG A 20 21.63 -10.51 12.23
C ARG A 20 20.65 -9.35 12.06
N ARG A 21 21.08 -8.22 11.50
CA ARG A 21 20.21 -7.06 11.25
C ARG A 21 19.07 -7.39 10.28
N ILE A 22 19.36 -8.20 9.25
CA ILE A 22 18.33 -8.65 8.31
C ILE A 22 17.33 -9.59 9.03
N ALA A 23 17.82 -10.48 9.88
CA ALA A 23 17.00 -11.37 10.70
C ALA A 23 16.14 -10.63 11.74
N ASP A 24 16.62 -9.52 12.31
CA ASP A 24 15.85 -8.65 13.19
C ASP A 24 14.60 -8.08 12.49
N SER A 25 14.61 -8.00 11.14
CA SER A 25 13.46 -7.62 10.31
C SER A 25 12.59 -8.82 9.89
N GLY A 26 12.83 -10.00 10.43
CA GLY A 26 12.12 -11.24 10.09
C GLY A 26 12.56 -11.89 8.77
N ILE A 27 13.66 -11.42 8.16
CA ILE A 27 14.13 -11.91 6.87
C ILE A 27 15.37 -12.80 7.08
N SER A 28 15.37 -14.00 6.50
CA SER A 28 16.49 -14.94 6.64
C SER A 28 17.67 -14.57 5.73
N GLY A 29 18.45 -13.56 6.14
CA GLY A 29 19.64 -13.11 5.43
C GLY A 29 19.39 -12.61 4.01
N VAL A 30 20.45 -12.52 3.22
CA VAL A 30 20.41 -11.95 1.85
C VAL A 30 19.53 -12.78 0.91
N GLU A 31 19.58 -14.11 0.98
CA GLU A 31 18.71 -14.99 0.16
C GLU A 31 17.23 -14.76 0.46
N GLY A 32 16.88 -14.57 1.75
CA GLY A 32 15.54 -14.20 2.16
C GLY A 32 15.08 -12.86 1.59
N MET A 33 15.99 -11.87 1.47
CA MET A 33 15.68 -10.58 0.86
C MET A 33 15.36 -10.72 -0.63
N VAL A 34 16.12 -11.54 -1.36
CA VAL A 34 15.88 -11.80 -2.79
C VAL A 34 14.55 -12.53 -2.98
N ALA A 35 14.27 -13.55 -2.17
CA ALA A 35 13.00 -14.27 -2.21
C ALA A 35 11.80 -13.35 -1.91
N LEU A 36 11.93 -12.46 -0.91
CA LEU A 36 10.89 -11.48 -0.59
C LEU A 36 10.67 -10.50 -1.74
N TYR A 37 11.73 -10.02 -2.39
CA TYR A 37 11.63 -9.16 -3.55
C TYR A 37 10.89 -9.85 -4.71
N ASP A 38 11.22 -11.10 -5.01
CA ASP A 38 10.54 -11.86 -6.06
C ASP A 38 9.07 -12.14 -5.73
N GLN A 39 8.75 -12.43 -4.46
CA GLN A 39 7.37 -12.57 -4.01
C GLN A 39 6.59 -11.26 -4.16
N LEU A 40 7.17 -10.12 -3.74
CA LEU A 40 6.56 -8.81 -3.88
C LEU A 40 6.35 -8.45 -5.35
N ARG A 41 7.38 -8.63 -6.18
CA ARG A 41 7.31 -8.40 -7.62
C ARG A 41 6.24 -9.26 -8.28
N GLY A 42 6.19 -10.55 -7.94
CA GLY A 42 5.19 -11.48 -8.46
C GLY A 42 3.78 -11.16 -8.00
N ALA A 43 3.59 -10.71 -6.77
CA ALA A 43 2.30 -10.26 -6.25
C ALA A 43 1.84 -8.97 -6.95
N LEU A 44 2.72 -7.99 -7.08
CA LEU A 44 2.42 -6.72 -7.77
C LEU A 44 2.17 -6.94 -9.26
N ALA A 45 2.86 -7.87 -9.92
CA ALA A 45 2.63 -8.19 -11.33
C ALA A 45 1.23 -8.76 -11.60
N LYS A 46 0.55 -9.32 -10.58
CA LYS A 46 -0.83 -9.81 -10.69
C LYS A 46 -1.86 -8.69 -10.61
N VAL A 47 -1.48 -7.51 -10.15
CA VAL A 47 -2.35 -6.34 -10.04
C VAL A 47 -1.91 -5.34 -11.09
N THR A 48 -2.72 -5.16 -12.13
CA THR A 48 -2.36 -4.22 -13.18
C THR A 48 -2.63 -2.78 -12.72
N PRO A 49 -1.81 -1.80 -13.14
CA PRO A 49 -2.11 -0.39 -12.90
C PRO A 49 -3.50 0.02 -13.40
N GLN A 50 -3.94 -0.58 -14.52
CA GLN A 50 -5.24 -0.34 -15.14
C GLN A 50 -6.41 -0.79 -14.24
N GLU A 51 -6.30 -1.93 -13.57
CA GLU A 51 -7.32 -2.38 -12.61
C GLU A 51 -7.44 -1.44 -11.41
N LEU A 52 -6.31 -0.91 -10.93
CA LEU A 52 -6.30 0.07 -9.83
C LEU A 52 -6.92 1.39 -10.25
N GLU A 53 -6.53 1.92 -11.41
CA GLU A 53 -7.10 3.15 -11.98
C GLU A 53 -8.61 3.00 -12.23
N TRP A 54 -9.03 1.86 -12.78
CA TRP A 54 -10.45 1.55 -13.00
C TRP A 54 -11.22 1.53 -11.67
N ALA A 55 -10.72 0.82 -10.65
CA ALA A 55 -11.38 0.73 -9.35
C ALA A 55 -11.50 2.09 -8.68
N GLN A 56 -10.45 2.91 -8.74
CA GLN A 56 -10.47 4.29 -8.24
C GLN A 56 -11.49 5.17 -8.99
N GLY A 57 -11.59 5.00 -10.31
CA GLY A 57 -12.57 5.68 -11.15
C GLY A 57 -14.01 5.31 -10.79
N GLU A 58 -14.30 4.03 -10.58
CA GLU A 58 -15.62 3.55 -10.15
C GLU A 58 -16.04 4.14 -8.80
N VAL A 59 -15.13 4.12 -7.82
CA VAL A 59 -15.40 4.73 -6.50
C VAL A 59 -15.71 6.22 -6.63
N THR A 60 -14.97 6.94 -7.48
CA THR A 60 -15.18 8.37 -7.71
C THR A 60 -16.56 8.63 -8.34
N ARG A 61 -16.95 7.85 -9.35
CA ARG A 61 -18.27 7.94 -10.00
C ARG A 61 -19.44 7.70 -9.03
N VAL A 62 -19.30 6.71 -8.15
CA VAL A 62 -20.31 6.43 -7.12
C VAL A 62 -20.42 7.60 -6.15
N LEU A 63 -19.29 8.16 -5.69
CA LEU A 63 -19.29 9.33 -4.80
C LEU A 63 -19.94 10.56 -5.44
N GLU A 64 -19.68 10.82 -6.72
CA GLU A 64 -20.32 11.92 -7.45
C GLU A 64 -21.83 11.74 -7.55
N THR A 65 -22.29 10.50 -7.81
CA THR A 65 -23.71 10.18 -7.87
C THR A 65 -24.40 10.39 -6.53
N LEU A 66 -23.77 9.94 -5.44
CA LEU A 66 -24.29 10.14 -4.08
C LEU A 66 -24.35 11.61 -3.69
N ARG A 67 -23.38 12.42 -4.11
CA ARG A 67 -23.41 13.88 -3.88
C ARG A 67 -24.58 14.53 -4.59
N ARG A 68 -24.79 14.23 -5.87
CA ARG A 68 -25.95 14.76 -6.63
C ARG A 68 -27.28 14.36 -6.00
N LEU A 69 -27.42 13.11 -5.59
CA LEU A 69 -28.63 12.64 -4.91
C LEU A 69 -28.86 13.39 -3.59
N SER A 70 -27.79 13.65 -2.83
CA SER A 70 -27.90 14.43 -1.59
C SER A 70 -28.38 15.86 -1.85
N GLU A 71 -27.91 16.49 -2.93
CA GLU A 71 -28.35 17.84 -3.33
C GLU A 71 -29.83 17.84 -3.76
N GLU A 72 -30.25 16.85 -4.56
CA GLU A 72 -31.65 16.67 -4.97
C GLU A 72 -32.57 16.48 -3.77
N LEU A 73 -32.17 15.66 -2.79
CA LEU A 73 -32.92 15.45 -1.55
C LEU A 73 -33.01 16.74 -0.72
N ALA A 74 -31.93 17.53 -0.66
CA ALA A 74 -31.94 18.82 0.03
C ALA A 74 -32.91 19.81 -0.63
N HIS A 75 -32.93 19.87 -1.96
CA HIS A 75 -33.90 20.68 -2.70
C HIS A 75 -35.33 20.23 -2.45
N LEU A 76 -35.59 18.91 -2.48
CA LEU A 76 -36.92 18.36 -2.22
C LEU A 76 -37.40 18.68 -0.80
N ALA A 77 -36.52 18.56 0.19
CA ALA A 77 -36.83 18.92 1.58
C ALA A 77 -37.16 20.42 1.72
N ALA A 78 -36.41 21.29 1.03
CA ALA A 78 -36.69 22.72 1.01
C ALA A 78 -38.05 23.05 0.38
N LEU A 79 -38.38 22.43 -0.76
CA LEU A 79 -39.69 22.58 -1.42
C LEU A 79 -40.84 22.13 -0.51
N LYS A 80 -40.68 20.96 0.15
CA LYS A 80 -41.66 20.45 1.11
C LYS A 80 -41.89 21.42 2.26
N ALA A 81 -40.82 21.99 2.82
CA ALA A 81 -40.90 22.96 3.90
C ALA A 81 -41.61 24.27 3.51
N VAL A 82 -41.47 24.71 2.25
CA VAL A 82 -42.20 25.88 1.73
C VAL A 82 -43.69 25.58 1.58
N LEU A 83 -44.03 24.42 1.01
CA LEU A 83 -45.42 23.96 0.89
C LEU A 83 -46.11 23.86 2.25
N ASP A 84 -45.44 23.30 3.25
CA ASP A 84 -46.00 23.14 4.61
C ASP A 84 -46.23 24.47 5.34
N LYS A 85 -45.52 25.55 4.96
CA LYS A 85 -45.70 26.90 5.52
C LYS A 85 -46.76 27.73 4.80
N GLY A 86 -47.17 27.31 3.59
CA GLY A 86 -48.17 28.00 2.78
C GLY A 86 -49.62 27.57 3.05
N HIS A 87 -49.83 26.67 4.02
CA HIS A 87 -51.12 26.17 4.49
C HIS A 87 -51.46 26.67 5.90
#